data_AF-A0A8J4QMX1-F1
#
_entry.id   AF-A0A8J4QMX1-F1
#
_cell.length_a   1.000
_cell.length_b   1.000
_cell.length_c   1.000
_cell.angle_alpha   90.00
_cell.angle_beta   90.00
_cell.angle_gamma   90.00
#
_symmetry.space_group_name_H-M   'P 1'
#
loop_
_entity.id
_entity.type
_entity.pdbx_description
1 polymer ?
#
loop_
_entity_poly.entity_id
_entity_poly.type
_entity_poly.pdbx_seq_one_letter_code
_entity_poly.pdbx_strand_id
1 'polypeptide(L)'
;MSKESEKRKERKEKERAFLENGSMLLEKLIATCNGRCIPIRNFSIEELMRANNNYDNCQSLGWYKGSLEWRIIFIRFFSGREVWTGFVIHDLVISTRMSAHNNVL
;
A
#
# COMPACT_ATOMS: atom_id res chain seq x y z
N MET A 1 -7.63 7.96 -29.19
CA MET A 1 -6.26 7.87 -28.64
C MET A 1 -5.70 6.48 -28.93
N SER A 2 -4.39 6.34 -29.19
CA SER A 2 -3.78 5.02 -29.43
C SER A 2 -3.54 4.28 -28.12
N LYS A 3 -3.69 2.95 -28.09
CA LYS A 3 -3.41 2.10 -26.91
C LYS A 3 -2.02 2.33 -26.32
N GLU A 4 -1.06 2.72 -27.15
CA GLU A 4 0.30 3.02 -26.71
C GLU A 4 0.40 4.36 -25.95
N SER A 5 -0.38 5.36 -26.35
CA SER A 5 -0.44 6.65 -25.65
C SER A 5 -1.04 6.52 -24.25
N GLU A 6 -2.03 5.63 -24.07
CA GLU A 6 -2.65 5.35 -22.78
C GLU A 6 -1.67 4.63 -21.82
N LYS A 7 -1.03 3.55 -22.28
CA LYS A 7 0.00 2.85 -21.50
C LYS A 7 1.13 3.77 -21.05
N ARG A 8 1.57 4.68 -21.92
CA ARG A 8 2.63 5.64 -21.60
C ARG A 8 2.17 6.64 -20.53
N LYS A 9 0.91 7.05 -20.55
CA LYS A 9 0.32 7.93 -19.53
C LYS A 9 0.23 7.23 -18.18
N GLU A 10 -0.32 6.01 -18.15
CA GLU A 10 -0.42 5.20 -16.93
C GLU A 10 0.94 4.97 -16.27
N ARG A 11 1.98 4.67 -17.07
CA ARG A 11 3.33 4.49 -16.53
C ARG A 11 3.86 5.76 -15.85
N LYS A 12 3.66 6.93 -16.47
CA LYS A 12 4.07 8.22 -15.88
C LYS A 12 3.31 8.52 -14.60
N GLU A 13 2.02 8.21 -14.55
CA GLU A 13 1.21 8.38 -13.35
C GLU A 13 1.68 7.46 -12.21
N LYS A 14 2.00 6.20 -12.51
CA LYS A 14 2.58 5.25 -11.54
C LYS A 14 3.94 5.72 -11.02
N GLU A 15 4.83 6.17 -11.91
CA GLU A 15 6.15 6.72 -11.53
C GLU A 15 6.01 7.94 -10.62
N ARG A 16 5.10 8.86 -10.97
CA ARG A 16 4.79 10.04 -10.16
C ARG A 16 4.27 9.65 -8.77
N ALA A 17 3.29 8.75 -8.71
CA ALA A 17 2.70 8.29 -7.45
C ALA A 17 3.73 7.56 -6.57
N PHE A 18 4.64 6.78 -7.16
CA PHE A 18 5.71 6.12 -6.43
C PHE A 18 6.65 7.13 -5.76
N LEU A 19 7.04 8.19 -6.48
CA LEU A 19 7.91 9.23 -5.95
C LEU A 19 7.22 10.07 -4.87
N GLU A 20 6.02 10.58 -5.15
CA GLU A 20 5.28 11.46 -4.23
C GLU A 20 4.87 10.73 -2.95
N ASN A 21 4.27 9.54 -3.06
CA ASN A 21 3.86 8.78 -1.88
C ASN A 21 5.07 8.20 -1.13
N GLY A 22 6.09 7.76 -1.87
CA GLY A 22 7.32 7.21 -1.29
C GLY A 22 8.11 8.24 -0.50
N SER A 23 8.23 9.47 -1.01
CA SER A 23 8.91 10.56 -0.28
C SER A 23 8.16 10.90 1.02
N MET A 24 6.84 11.06 0.96
CA MET A 24 6.02 11.33 2.14
C MET A 24 6.11 10.21 3.20
N LEU A 25 6.09 8.95 2.76
CA LEU A 25 6.26 7.80 3.66
C LEU A 25 7.65 7.82 4.32
N LEU A 26 8.70 8.07 3.54
CA LEU A 26 10.07 8.11 4.04
C LEU A 26 10.27 9.24 5.06
N GLU A 27 9.81 10.45 4.76
CA GLU A 27 9.87 11.59 5.69
C GLU A 27 9.17 11.27 7.00
N LYS A 28 7.98 10.66 6.94
CA LYS A 28 7.20 10.31 8.13
C LYS A 28 7.85 9.18 8.95
N LEU A 29 8.44 8.17 8.30
CA LEU A 29 9.21 7.12 8.96
C LEU A 29 10.45 7.69 9.67
N ILE A 30 11.16 8.62 9.04
CA ILE A 30 12.31 9.31 9.65
C ILE A 30 11.86 10.11 10.87
N ALA A 31 10.82 10.96 10.71
CA ALA A 31 10.32 11.80 11.78
C ALA A 31 9.76 11.01 12.99
N THR A 32 9.14 9.85 12.74
CA THR A 32 8.43 9.08 13.78
C THR A 32 9.30 7.99 14.41
N CYS A 33 10.22 7.40 13.63
CA CYS A 33 10.98 6.21 14.03
C CYS A 33 12.49 6.35 13.83
N ASN A 34 13.01 7.55 13.52
CA ASN A 34 14.41 7.78 13.14
C ASN A 34 14.87 6.88 11.98
N GLY A 35 13.94 6.55 11.07
CA GLY A 35 14.19 5.68 9.92
C GLY A 35 14.34 4.20 10.27
N ARG A 36 14.20 3.82 11.55
CA ARG A 36 14.28 2.42 12.00
C ARG A 36 12.87 1.84 12.03
N CYS A 37 12.61 0.84 11.19
CA CYS A 37 11.32 0.16 11.13
C CYS A 37 11.51 -1.31 10.74
N ILE A 38 10.46 -2.13 10.87
CA ILE A 38 10.50 -3.51 10.37
C ILE A 38 10.69 -3.52 8.85
N PRO A 39 11.26 -4.59 8.26
CA PRO A 39 11.40 -4.68 6.81
C PRO A 39 10.04 -4.58 6.11
N ILE A 40 9.88 -3.57 5.24
CA ILE A 40 8.67 -3.37 4.42
C ILE A 40 8.90 -4.04 3.06
N ARG A 41 8.03 -4.97 2.68
CA ARG A 41 8.04 -5.64 1.36
C ARG A 41 7.18 -4.86 0.37
N ASN A 42 7.72 -4.63 -0.83
CA ASN A 42 6.97 -4.08 -1.96
C ASN A 42 6.30 -5.21 -2.74
N PHE A 43 5.09 -4.96 -3.24
CA PHE A 43 4.34 -5.90 -4.06
C PHE A 43 3.90 -5.21 -5.35
N SER A 44 3.87 -5.98 -6.44
CA SER A 44 3.27 -5.56 -7.70
C SER A 44 1.74 -5.57 -7.60
N ILE A 45 1.09 -4.79 -8.47
CA ILE A 45 -0.38 -4.77 -8.56
C ILE A 45 -0.89 -6.17 -8.96
N GLU A 46 -0.16 -6.85 -9.85
CA GLU A 46 -0.49 -8.18 -10.34
C GLU A 46 -0.43 -9.24 -9.24
N GLU A 47 0.56 -9.17 -8.34
CA GLU A 47 0.63 -10.04 -7.16
C GLU A 47 -0.55 -9.82 -6.22
N LEU A 48 -0.89 -8.56 -5.92
CA LEU A 48 -2.01 -8.22 -5.04
C LEU A 48 -3.36 -8.64 -5.65
N MET A 49 -3.55 -8.44 -6.96
CA MET A 49 -4.75 -8.87 -7.69
C MET A 49 -4.90 -10.39 -7.66
N ARG A 50 -3.81 -11.12 -7.91
CA ARG A 50 -3.80 -12.59 -7.88
C ARG A 50 -4.06 -13.10 -6.47
N ALA A 51 -3.48 -12.47 -5.46
CA ALA A 51 -3.67 -12.86 -4.06
C ALA A 51 -5.13 -12.67 -3.62
N ASN A 52 -5.82 -11.67 -4.15
CA ASN A 52 -7.16 -11.29 -3.72
C ASN A 52 -8.30 -11.77 -4.62
N ASN A 53 -8.04 -12.70 -5.55
CA ASN A 53 -8.99 -13.10 -6.59
C ASN A 53 -9.72 -11.88 -7.21
N ASN A 54 -8.95 -10.87 -7.65
CA ASN A 54 -9.45 -9.63 -8.24
C ASN A 54 -10.39 -8.77 -7.36
N TYR A 55 -10.25 -8.81 -6.03
CA TYR A 55 -11.06 -7.99 -5.09
C TYR A 55 -12.53 -8.39 -4.99
N ASP A 56 -12.88 -9.63 -5.37
CA ASP A 56 -14.26 -10.11 -5.39
C ASP A 56 -14.95 -10.15 -4.02
N ASN A 57 -14.20 -10.15 -2.91
CA ASN A 57 -14.77 -10.29 -1.57
C ASN A 57 -14.23 -9.24 -0.57
N CYS A 58 -14.82 -8.04 -0.62
CA CYS A 58 -14.63 -7.02 0.41
C CYS A 58 -15.31 -7.49 1.70
N GLN A 59 -14.55 -7.65 2.78
CA GLN A 59 -15.14 -8.04 4.06
C GLN A 59 -15.83 -6.85 4.74
N SER A 60 -15.09 -5.76 4.96
CA SER A 60 -15.55 -4.59 5.71
C SER A 60 -14.56 -3.42 5.52
N LEU A 61 -15.07 -2.20 5.34
CA LEU A 61 -14.27 -0.95 5.38
C LEU A 61 -13.01 -0.94 4.49
N GLY A 62 -13.08 -1.57 3.32
CA GLY A 62 -11.96 -1.64 2.37
C GLY A 62 -10.90 -2.70 2.73
N TRP A 63 -11.19 -3.62 3.64
CA TRP A 63 -10.37 -4.80 3.90
C TRP A 63 -10.79 -5.97 3.04
N TYR A 64 -9.79 -6.61 2.45
CA TYR A 64 -9.95 -7.78 1.59
C TYR A 64 -9.06 -8.90 2.10
N LYS A 65 -9.58 -10.13 2.06
CA LYS A 65 -8.80 -11.32 2.43
C LYS A 65 -8.22 -11.94 1.16
N GLY A 66 -6.91 -12.11 1.15
CA GLY A 66 -6.18 -12.76 0.08
C GLY A 66 -5.31 -13.92 0.56
N SER A 67 -4.67 -14.57 -0.40
CA SER A 67 -3.68 -15.62 -0.18
C SER A 67 -2.46 -15.38 -1.07
N LEU A 68 -1.28 -15.23 -0.46
CA LEU A 68 -0.01 -15.05 -1.16
C LEU A 68 1.01 -16.06 -0.63
N GLU A 69 1.62 -16.85 -1.52
CA GLU A 69 2.64 -17.85 -1.13
C GLU A 69 2.16 -18.78 0.01
N TRP A 70 0.91 -19.25 -0.07
CA TRP A 70 0.25 -20.09 0.95
C TRP A 70 0.00 -19.42 2.31
N ARG A 71 0.21 -18.10 2.40
CA ARG A 71 -0.09 -17.29 3.58
C ARG A 71 -1.35 -16.48 3.37
N ILE A 72 -2.24 -16.50 4.36
CA ILE A 72 -3.40 -15.61 4.37
C ILE A 72 -2.89 -14.19 4.64
N ILE A 73 -3.31 -13.25 3.80
CA ILE A 73 -2.99 -11.83 3.96
C ILE A 73 -4.28 -11.00 4.01
N PHE A 74 -4.22 -9.87 4.70
CA PHE A 74 -5.26 -8.85 4.66
C PHE A 74 -4.75 -7.66 3.86
N ILE A 75 -5.48 -7.29 2.81
CA ILE A 75 -5.16 -6.17 1.93
C ILE A 75 -6.11 -5.03 2.27
N ARG A 76 -5.56 -3.89 2.64
CA ARG A 76 -6.34 -2.66 2.85
C ARG A 76 -6.30 -1.81 1.60
N PHE A 77 -7.46 -1.53 1.03
CA PHE A 77 -7.62 -0.67 -0.13
C PHE A 77 -8.30 0.64 0.27
N PHE A 78 -7.76 1.76 -0.21
CA PHE A 78 -8.31 3.08 0.01
C PHE A 78 -8.71 3.69 -1.34
N SER A 79 -9.99 4.06 -1.50
CA SER A 79 -10.44 4.76 -2.70
C SER A 79 -9.74 6.12 -2.82
N GLY A 80 -9.11 6.38 -3.96
CA GLY A 80 -8.15 7.47 -4.20
C GLY A 80 -8.70 8.90 -4.19
N ARG A 81 -9.26 9.35 -3.06
CA ARG A 81 -9.38 10.79 -2.79
C ARG A 81 -8.07 11.25 -2.12
N GLU A 82 -7.38 12.23 -2.72
CA GLU A 82 -6.08 12.79 -2.22
C GLU A 82 -6.07 13.11 -0.72
N VAL A 83 -7.23 13.50 -0.18
CA VAL A 83 -7.43 13.77 1.26
C VAL A 83 -6.98 12.62 2.15
N TRP A 84 -7.01 11.37 1.67
CA TRP A 84 -6.68 10.18 2.47
C TRP A 84 -5.19 9.83 2.46
N THR A 85 -4.39 10.33 1.51
CA THR A 85 -2.98 9.91 1.37
C THR A 85 -2.17 10.15 2.66
N GLY A 86 -2.33 11.33 3.28
CA GLY A 86 -1.68 11.64 4.55
C GLY A 86 -2.13 10.74 5.70
N PHE A 87 -3.42 10.41 5.76
CA PHE A 87 -3.96 9.48 6.77
C PHE A 87 -3.44 8.06 6.58
N VAL A 88 -3.40 7.56 5.34
CA VAL A 88 -2.89 6.23 5.02
C VAL A 88 -1.41 6.11 5.36
N ILE A 89 -0.61 7.13 5.04
CA ILE A 89 0.82 7.15 5.38
C ILE A 89 1.00 7.17 6.90
N HIS A 90 0.21 7.98 7.61
CA HIS A 90 0.27 8.03 9.06
C HIS A 90 -0.08 6.68 9.71
N ASP A 91 -1.19 6.07 9.27
CA ASP A 91 -1.62 4.73 9.70
C ASP A 91 -0.52 3.70 9.49
N LEU A 92 0.04 3.63 8.28
CA LEU A 92 1.14 2.73 7.93
C LEU A 92 2.35 2.90 8.85
N VAL A 93 2.78 4.14 9.11
CA VAL A 93 3.95 4.40 9.97
C VAL A 93 3.70 3.97 11.42
N ILE A 94 2.51 4.24 11.95
CA ILE A 94 2.16 3.83 13.32
C ILE A 94 2.06 2.29 13.40
N SER A 95 1.39 1.63 12.45
CA SER A 95 1.33 0.17 12.39
C SER A 95 2.72 -0.45 12.31
N THR A 96 3.60 0.10 11.47
CA THR A 96 4.98 -0.39 11.34
C THR A 96 5.75 -0.25 12.66
N ARG A 97 5.58 0.85 13.39
CA ARG A 97 6.19 1.06 14.71
C ARG A 97 5.65 0.10 15.77
N MET A 98 4.34 -0.16 15.74
CA MET A 98 3.67 -0.98 16.75
C MET A 98 3.79 -2.49 16.48
N SER A 99 4.13 -2.89 15.25
CA SER A 99 4.27 -4.29 14.82
C SER A 99 5.30 -5.11 15.62
N ALA A 100 6.21 -4.46 16.36
CA ALA A 100 7.12 -5.14 17.28
C ALA A 100 6.41 -5.71 18.53
N HIS A 101 5.16 -5.32 18.79
CA HIS A 101 4.39 -5.73 19.94
C HIS A 101 3.43 -6.88 19.60
N ASN A 102 3.46 -7.97 20.38
CA ASN A 102 2.71 -9.21 20.09
C ASN A 102 1.17 -9.06 20.10
N ASN A 103 0.64 -8.00 20.73
CA ASN A 103 -0.80 -7.73 20.77
C ASN A 103 -1.27 -6.76 19.68
N VAL A 104 -0.39 -6.44 18.72
CA VAL A 104 -0.71 -5.61 17.56
C VAL A 104 -0.52 -6.46 16.30
N LEU A 105 -1.47 -6.30 15.37
CA LEU A 105 -1.41 -6.92 14.04
C LEU A 105 -0.42 -6.22 13.12
#